data_AF-A0A5R9A8G0-F1
#
_entry.id   AF-A0A5R9A8G0-F1
#
_cell.length_a   1.000
_cell.length_b   1.000
_cell.length_c   1.000
_cell.angle_alpha   90.00
_cell.angle_beta   90.00
_cell.angle_gamma   90.00
#
_symmetry.space_group_name_H-M   'P 1'
#
loop_
_entity.id
_entity.type
_entity.pdbx_description
1 polymer ?
#
loop_
_entity_poly.entity_id
_entity_poly.type
_entity_poly.pdbx_seq_one_letter_code
_entity_poly.pdbx_strand_id
1 'polypeptide(L)' 'MPLLELKPFLLYCTLINYVVLLVWFAAFTLAHDFVYRLHSRWFALPVEQFDAIHYGGMAVYKIGVLLLNLVPLLALCMLS' A
#
# COMPACT_ATOMS: atom_id res chain seq x y z
N MET A 1 8.47 16.01 -19.65
CA MET A 1 7.56 16.69 -18.71
C MET A 1 8.35 17.74 -17.95
N PRO A 2 7.86 18.98 -17.82
CA PRO A 2 8.50 19.97 -16.97
C PRO A 2 8.46 19.48 -15.51
N LEU A 3 9.50 19.77 -14.72
CA LEU A 3 9.60 19.44 -13.29
C LEU A 3 8.37 19.88 -12.48
N LEU A 4 7.71 20.94 -12.95
CA LEU A 4 6.47 21.49 -12.39
C LEU A 4 5.32 20.47 -12.34
N GLU A 5 5.26 19.54 -13.29
CA GLU A 5 4.19 18.52 -13.38
C GLU A 5 4.54 17.24 -12.60
N LEU A 6 5.83 17.00 -12.33
CA LEU A 6 6.28 15.76 -11.69
C LEU A 6 6.04 15.77 -10.17
N LYS A 7 6.21 16.91 -9.51
CA LYS A 7 5.94 17.09 -8.08
C LYS A 7 4.47 16.83 -7.71
N PRO A 8 3.45 17.47 -8.34
CA PRO A 8 2.06 17.18 -8.04
C PRO A 8 1.67 15.74 -8.41
N PHE A 9 2.21 15.20 -9.51
CA PHE A 9 2.00 13.80 -9.88
C PHE A 9 2.45 12.83 -8.78
N LEU A 10 3.71 12.94 -8.32
CA LEU A 10 4.24 12.08 -7.26
C LEU A 10 3.52 12.28 -5.91
N LEU A 11 3.03 13.48 -5.64
CA LEU A 11 2.19 13.76 -4.46
C LEU A 11 0.88 12.97 -4.52
N TYR A 12 0.14 13.05 -5.63
CA TYR A 12 -1.10 12.28 -5.79
C TYR A 12 -0.86 10.78 -5.80
N CYS A 13 0.21 10.31 -6.45
CA CYS A 13 0.57 8.90 -6.38
C CYS A 13 0.86 8.46 -4.94
N THR A 14 1.65 9.23 -4.18
CA THR A 14 1.90 8.92 -2.76
C THR A 14 0.60 8.86 -1.96
N LEU A 15 -0.28 9.86 -2.11
CA LEU A 15 -1.56 9.92 -1.40
C LEU A 15 -2.45 8.73 -1.71
N ILE A 16 -2.67 8.42 -3.00
CA ILE A 16 -3.54 7.33 -3.44
C ILE A 16 -2.99 5.99 -2.93
N ASN A 17 -1.69 5.75 -3.06
CA ASN A 17 -1.10 4.51 -2.57
C ASN A 17 -1.22 4.37 -1.04
N TYR A 18 -1.09 5.45 -0.28
CA TYR A 18 -1.32 5.41 1.18
C TYR A 18 -2.79 5.16 1.53
N VAL A 19 -3.74 5.71 0.78
CA VAL A 19 -5.17 5.41 0.95
C VAL A 19 -5.44 3.93 0.71
N VAL A 20 -4.89 3.34 -0.36
CA VAL A 20 -5.00 1.90 -0.63
C VAL A 20 -4.42 1.08 0.53
N LEU A 21 -3.24 1.45 1.03
CA LEU A 21 -2.62 0.77 2.16
C LEU A 21 -3.48 0.86 3.44
N LEU A 22 -4.08 2.02 3.71
CA LEU A 22 -4.97 2.21 4.86
C LEU A 22 -6.27 1.43 4.73
N VAL A 23 -6.88 1.39 3.53
CA VAL A 23 -8.08 0.59 3.28
C VAL A 23 -7.77 -0.89 3.43
N TRP A 24 -6.64 -1.36 2.89
CA TRP A 24 -6.19 -2.74 3.06
C TRP A 24 -5.99 -3.07 4.55
N PHE A 25 -5.29 -2.21 5.29
CA PHE A 25 -5.08 -2.37 6.72
C PHE A 25 -6.40 -2.39 7.51
N ALA A 26 -7.33 -1.49 7.21
CA ALA A 26 -8.64 -1.45 7.84
C ALA A 26 -9.48 -2.70 7.53
N ALA A 27 -9.48 -3.16 6.28
CA ALA A 27 -10.16 -4.40 5.88
C ALA A 27 -9.57 -5.61 6.61
N PHE A 28 -8.24 -5.68 6.73
CA PHE A 28 -7.56 -6.77 7.43
C PHE A 28 -7.79 -6.74 8.95
N THR A 29 -7.85 -5.57 9.58
CA THR A 29 -7.99 -5.46 11.05
C THR A 29 -9.43 -5.47 11.53
N LEU A 30 -10.35 -4.78 10.83
CA LEU A 30 -11.76 -4.65 11.25
C LEU A 30 -12.65 -5.77 10.70
N ALA A 31 -12.29 -6.32 9.53
CA ALA A 31 -13.07 -7.33 8.85
C ALA A 31 -12.29 -8.65 8.66
N HIS A 32 -11.28 -8.90 9.51
CA HIS A 32 -10.39 -10.06 9.44
C HIS A 32 -11.13 -11.37 9.16
N ASP A 33 -12.05 -11.75 10.06
CA ASP A 33 -12.81 -13.01 9.95
C ASP A 33 -13.67 -13.08 8.68
N PHE A 34 -14.20 -11.95 8.21
CA PHE A 34 -15.00 -11.91 6.99
C PHE A 34 -14.12 -12.12 5.75
N VAL A 35 -12.98 -11.42 5.68
CA VAL A 35 -12.04 -11.52 4.57
C VAL A 35 -11.40 -12.91 4.55
N TYR A 36 -11.06 -13.45 5.72
CA TYR A 36 -10.53 -14.82 5.88
C TYR A 36 -11.55 -15.86 5.39
N ARG A 37 -12.82 -15.78 5.84
CA ARG A 37 -13.89 -16.67 5.35
C ARG A 37 -14.14 -16.55 3.85
N LEU A 38 -14.00 -15.35 3.28
CA LEU A 38 -14.15 -15.16 1.85
C LEU A 38 -13.01 -15.84 1.07
N HIS A 39 -11.77 -15.62 1.48
CA HIS A 39 -10.60 -16.22 0.83
C HIS A 39 -10.52 -17.73 1.03
N SER A 40 -10.93 -18.23 2.20
CA SER A 40 -10.91 -19.66 2.49
C SER A 40 -11.90 -20.48 1.66
N ARG A 41 -12.91 -19.84 1.04
CA ARG A 41 -13.82 -20.47 0.09
C ARG A 41 -13.16 -20.78 -1.25
N TRP A 42 -12.13 -20.04 -1.64
CA TRP A 42 -11.39 -20.27 -2.88
C TRP A 42 -10.06 -20.98 -2.67
N PHE A 43 -9.45 -20.84 -1.48
CA PHE A 43 -8.14 -21.41 -1.17
C PHE A 43 -8.12 -21.99 0.25
N ALA A 44 -7.64 -23.22 0.42
CA ALA A 44 -7.42 -23.77 1.76
C ALA A 44 -6.17 -23.14 2.39
N LEU A 45 -6.34 -22.00 3.06
CA LEU A 45 -5.26 -21.24 3.71
C LEU A 45 -5.38 -21.31 5.23
N PRO A 46 -4.34 -21.75 5.95
CA PRO A 46 -4.24 -21.57 7.40
C PRO A 46 -4.29 -20.07 7.75
N VAL A 47 -4.89 -19.73 8.89
CA VAL A 47 -4.99 -18.33 9.37
C VAL A 47 -3.60 -17.67 9.44
N GLU A 48 -2.61 -18.38 9.97
CA GLU A 48 -1.23 -17.89 10.10
C GLU A 48 -0.61 -17.50 8.75
N GLN A 49 -0.86 -18.29 7.70
CA GLN A 49 -0.36 -18.00 6.34
C GLN A 49 -1.12 -16.84 5.71
N PHE A 50 -2.43 -16.77 5.92
CA PHE A 50 -3.24 -15.64 5.47
C PHE A 50 -2.73 -14.32 6.08
N ASP A 51 -2.46 -14.31 7.38
CA ASP A 51 -1.93 -13.15 8.09
C ASP A 51 -0.53 -12.76 7.59
N ALA A 52 0.35 -13.74 7.43
CA ALA A 52 1.70 -13.52 6.91
C ALA A 52 1.69 -12.92 5.50
N ILE A 53 0.81 -13.39 4.61
CA ILE A 53 0.68 -12.89 3.24
C ILE A 53 0.14 -11.45 3.24
N HIS A 54 -0.88 -11.14 4.03
CA HIS A 54 -1.46 -9.80 4.07
C HIS A 54 -0.49 -8.79 4.71
N TYR A 55 0.12 -9.16 5.84
CA TYR A 55 1.12 -8.32 6.49
C TYR A 55 2.37 -8.13 5.61
N GLY A 56 2.88 -9.21 5.03
CA GLY A 56 4.01 -9.16 4.10
C GLY A 56 3.70 -8.35 2.84
N GLY A 57 2.50 -8.53 2.26
CA GLY A 57 2.00 -7.76 1.13
C GLY A 57 1.92 -6.27 1.43
N MET A 58 1.35 -5.90 2.57
CA MET A 58 1.32 -4.50 3.05
C MET A 58 2.73 -3.93 3.26
N ALA A 59 3.66 -4.72 3.81
CA ALA A 59 5.04 -4.29 4.02
C ALA A 59 5.77 -4.00 2.70
N VAL A 60 5.71 -4.93 1.75
CA VAL A 60 6.31 -4.78 0.42
C VAL A 60 5.67 -3.60 -0.33
N TYR A 61 4.35 -3.50 -0.30
CA TYR A 61 3.64 -2.39 -0.92
C TYR A 61 4.07 -1.05 -0.33
N LYS A 62 4.09 -0.93 1.01
CA LYS A 62 4.57 0.28 1.72
C LYS A 62 5.99 0.64 1.32
N ILE A 63 6.90 -0.32 1.22
CA ILE A 63 8.28 -0.08 0.75
C ILE A 63 8.28 0.45 -0.69
N GLY A 64 7.47 -0.13 -1.58
CA GLY A 64 7.31 0.35 -2.95
C GLY A 64 6.82 1.81 -3.01
N VAL A 65 5.85 2.19 -2.17
CA VAL A 65 5.39 3.59 -2.06
C VAL A 65 6.51 4.51 -1.62
N LEU A 66 7.30 4.11 -0.64
CA LEU A 66 8.44 4.91 -0.15
C LEU A 66 9.48 5.13 -1.26
N LEU A 67 9.93 4.05 -1.90
CA LEU A 67 11.02 4.09 -2.88
C LEU A 67 10.62 4.75 -4.20
N LEU A 68 9.41 4.50 -4.69
CA LEU A 68 8.99 4.91 -6.04
C LEU A 68 8.20 6.23 -6.06
N ASN A 69 7.65 6.67 -4.92
CA ASN A 69 6.81 7.87 -4.87
C ASN A 69 7.32 8.89 -3.86
N LEU A 70 7.40 8.51 -2.57
CA LEU A 70 7.70 9.46 -1.51
C LEU A 70 9.15 9.98 -1.59
N VAL A 71 10.14 9.10 -1.76
CA VAL A 71 11.55 9.50 -1.84
C VAL A 71 11.79 10.41 -3.06
N PRO A 72 11.32 10.09 -4.27
CA PRO A 72 11.40 11.01 -5.42
C PRO A 72 10.69 12.35 -5.17
N LEU A 73 9.52 12.34 -4.52
CA LEU A 73 8.79 13.56 -4.17
C LEU A 73 9.61 14.44 -3.21
N LEU A 74 10.22 13.85 -2.18
CA LEU A 74 11.08 14.56 -1.23
C LEU A 74 12.31 15.15 -1.93
N ALA A 75 12.94 14.40 -2.83
CA ALA A 75 14.07 14.89 -3.61
C ALA A 75 13.68 16.14 -4.44
N LEU A 76 12.52 16.11 -5.11
CA LEU A 76 12.01 17.28 -5.85
C LEU A 76 11.71 18.46 -4.91
N CYS A 77 11.15 18.21 -3.72
CA CYS A 77 10.92 19.25 -2.73
C CYS A 77 12.22 19.91 -2.22
N MET A 78 13.34 19.17 -2.17
CA MET A 78 14.64 19.71 -1.75
C MET A 78 15.35 20.50 -2.85
N LEU A 79 15.06 20.20 -4.13
CA LEU A 79 15.65 20.84 -5.30
C LEU A 79 14.85 22.05 -5.80
N SER A 80 13.64 22.26 -5.30
CA SER A 80 12.77 23.40 -5.64
C SER A 80 12.89 24.51 -4.61
#